data_AF-A0A951DS89-F1
#
_entry.id   AF-A0A951DS89-F1
#
_cell.length_a   1.000
_cell.length_b   1.000
_cell.length_c   1.000
_cell.angle_alpha   90.00
_cell.angle_beta   90.00
_cell.angle_gamma   90.00
#
_symmetry.space_group_name_H-M   'P 1'
#
loop_
_entity.id
_entity.type
_entity.pdbx_description
1 polymer ?
#
loop_
_entity_poly.entity_id
_entity_poly.type
_entity_poly.pdbx_seq_one_letter_code
_entity_poly.pdbx_strand_id
1 'polypeptide(L)' 'MAVTPTTDQAKLLDQFKRAIAIWLPELPDIPIQQWYHRIPYNYTYWTGWPTKDNPYVNGAFWHLTFQLILNQLAPAQG' A
#
# COMPACT_ATOMS: atom_id res chain seq x y z
N MET A 1 -14.46 1.31 -16.70
CA MET A 1 -13.67 0.06 -16.64
C MET A 1 -12.32 0.31 -17.30
N ALA A 2 -11.21 -0.12 -16.70
CA ALA A 2 -9.90 -0.02 -17.33
C ALA A 2 -9.83 -0.97 -18.55
N VAL A 3 -9.30 -0.48 -19.68
CA VAL A 3 -9.27 -1.21 -20.97
C VAL A 3 -7.89 -1.75 -21.34
N THR A 4 -6.82 -1.29 -20.66
CA THR A 4 -5.45 -1.78 -20.88
C THR A 4 -5.17 -2.96 -19.93
N PRO A 5 -4.78 -4.14 -20.43
CA PRO A 5 -4.36 -5.25 -19.58
C PRO A 5 -3.15 -4.87 -18.71
N THR A 6 -3.06 -5.41 -17.49
CA THR A 6 -1.93 -5.16 -16.58
C THR A 6 -0.60 -5.73 -17.09
N THR A 7 -0.65 -6.66 -18.04
CA THR A 7 0.53 -7.26 -18.69
C THR A 7 1.13 -6.39 -19.79
N ASP A 8 0.39 -5.42 -20.34
CA ASP A 8 0.89 -4.49 -21.37
C ASP A 8 1.55 -3.27 -20.73
N GLN A 9 2.74 -3.48 -20.16
CA GLN A 9 3.47 -2.44 -19.42
C GLN A 9 3.82 -1.23 -20.28
N ALA A 10 4.12 -1.43 -21.57
CA ALA A 10 4.47 -0.36 -22.48
C ALA A 10 3.31 0.62 -22.66
N LYS A 11 2.10 0.10 -22.87
CA LYS A 11 0.89 0.92 -23.02
C LYS A 11 0.48 1.61 -21.72
N LEU A 12 0.64 0.93 -20.57
CA LEU A 12 0.39 1.55 -19.26
C LEU A 12 1.34 2.73 -19.00
N LEU A 13 2.62 2.58 -19.33
CA LEU A 13 3.60 3.66 -19.19
C LEU A 13 3.35 4.81 -20.16
N ASP A 14 2.93 4.54 -21.40
CA ASP A 14 2.49 5.59 -22.33
C ASP A 14 1.31 6.40 -21.73
N GLN A 15 0.28 5.70 -21.24
CA GLN A 15 -0.89 6.33 -20.62
C GLN A 15 -0.51 7.19 -19.40
N PHE A 16 0.35 6.67 -18.53
CA PHE A 16 0.88 7.42 -17.38
C PHE A 16 1.60 8.69 -17.82
N LYS A 17 2.51 8.60 -18.81
CA LYS A 17 3.25 9.76 -19.32
C LYS A 17 2.32 10.82 -19.91
N ARG A 18 1.30 10.42 -20.67
CA ARG A 18 0.29 11.35 -21.22
C ARG A 18 -0.51 12.04 -20.13
N ALA A 19 -0.85 11.34 -19.05
CA ALA A 19 -1.52 11.96 -17.90
C ALA A 19 -0.62 12.95 -17.15
N ILE A 20 0.64 12.57 -16.88
CA ILE A 20 1.62 13.43 -16.20
C ILE A 20 1.96 14.68 -17.03
N ALA A 21 1.97 14.59 -18.37
CA ALA A 21 2.15 15.74 -19.25
C ALA A 21 1.03 16.80 -19.11
N ILE A 22 -0.13 16.43 -18.57
CA ILE A 22 -1.22 17.35 -18.20
C ILE A 22 -1.12 17.74 -16.72
N TRP A 23 -0.85 16.78 -15.83
CA TRP A 23 -0.79 17.06 -14.39
C TRP A 23 0.29 18.07 -14.02
N LEU A 24 1.49 17.96 -14.60
CA LEU A 24 2.62 18.83 -14.27
C LEU A 24 2.41 20.31 -14.62
N PRO A 25 1.84 20.69 -15.79
CA PRO A 25 1.52 22.10 -16.05
C PRO A 25 0.31 22.60 -15.24
N GLU A 26 -0.72 21.76 -15.02
CA GLU A 26 -1.96 22.19 -14.36
C GLU A 26 -1.87 22.18 -12.82
N LEU A 27 -0.93 21.43 -12.25
CA LEU A 27 -0.69 21.26 -10.80
C LEU A 27 -1.97 21.21 -9.93
N PRO A 28 -2.92 20.30 -10.22
CA PRO A 28 -4.14 20.19 -9.41
C PRO A 28 -3.83 19.77 -7.96
N ASP A 29 -2.70 19.10 -7.75
CA ASP A 29 -2.11 18.80 -6.44
C ASP A 29 -0.57 18.69 -6.57
N ILE A 30 0.16 18.99 -5.50
CA ILE A 30 1.61 19.12 -5.49
C ILE A 30 2.24 17.96 -4.70
N PRO A 31 2.85 16.97 -5.36
CA PRO A 31 3.44 15.81 -4.69
C PRO A 31 4.81 16.17 -4.08
N ILE A 32 4.83 16.55 -2.80
CA ILE A 32 6.05 16.97 -2.10
C ILE A 32 6.68 15.82 -1.29
N GLN A 33 5.85 14.99 -0.65
CA GLN A 33 6.30 14.03 0.35
C GLN A 33 5.70 12.65 0.10
N GLN A 34 6.55 11.62 0.13
CA GLN A 34 6.10 10.24 0.28
C GLN A 34 5.89 9.94 1.75
N TRP A 35 4.64 9.73 2.16
CA TRP A 35 4.34 9.50 3.58
C TRP A 35 4.62 8.05 3.97
N TYR A 36 5.39 7.86 5.03
CA TYR A 36 5.69 6.53 5.56
C TYR A 36 4.54 6.04 6.44
N HIS A 37 4.09 4.81 6.23
CA HIS A 37 3.20 4.13 7.16
C HIS A 37 3.92 3.80 8.47
N ARG A 38 3.78 4.69 9.46
CA ARG A 38 4.29 4.51 10.83
C ARG A 38 3.15 3.97 11.69
N ILE A 39 3.10 2.65 11.82
CA ILE A 39 1.97 1.96 12.46
C ILE A 39 2.49 1.30 13.73
N PRO A 40 2.11 1.80 14.91
CA PRO A 40 2.47 1.15 16.16
C PRO A 40 1.60 -0.11 16.33
N TYR A 41 2.22 -1.19 16.76
CA TYR A 41 1.52 -2.41 17.14
C TYR A 41 1.57 -2.60 18.65
N ASN A 42 0.47 -3.08 19.21
CA ASN A 42 0.40 -3.46 20.61
C ASN A 42 0.71 -4.97 20.73
N TYR A 43 1.74 -5.29 21.51
CA TYR A 43 2.20 -6.67 21.73
C TYR A 43 1.74 -7.26 23.07
N THR A 44 0.96 -6.53 23.87
CA THR A 44 0.46 -7.01 25.17
C THR A 44 -0.43 -8.25 25.03
N TYR A 45 -1.28 -8.29 24.00
CA TYR A 45 -2.24 -9.39 23.79
C TYR A 45 -2.12 -10.10 22.44
N TRP A 46 -1.40 -9.50 21.48
CA TRP A 46 -1.31 -10.02 20.12
C TRP A 46 0.12 -10.03 19.61
N THR A 47 0.50 -11.13 19.00
CA THR A 47 1.74 -11.29 18.23
C THR A 47 1.40 -11.55 16.75
N GLY A 48 2.42 -11.71 15.90
CA GLY A 48 2.22 -12.03 14.49
C GLY A 48 2.01 -10.83 13.57
N TRP A 49 2.12 -9.59 14.08
CA TRP A 49 2.09 -8.37 13.27
C TRP A 49 3.14 -8.38 12.15
N PRO A 50 2.87 -7.77 10.97
CA PRO A 50 3.85 -7.72 9.89
C PRO A 50 5.02 -6.83 10.28
N THR A 51 6.23 -7.33 10.09
CA THR A 51 7.48 -6.65 10.41
C THR A 51 8.34 -6.47 9.16
N LYS A 52 9.48 -5.79 9.28
CA LYS A 52 10.48 -5.74 8.21
C LYS A 52 10.99 -7.15 7.82
N ASP A 53 11.17 -8.02 8.81
CA ASP A 53 11.75 -9.36 8.61
C ASP A 53 10.67 -10.39 8.22
N ASN A 54 9.40 -10.11 8.49
CA ASN A 54 8.25 -10.88 8.01
C ASN A 54 7.18 -9.95 7.37
N PRO A 55 7.43 -9.42 6.16
CA PRO A 55 6.59 -8.41 5.52
C PRO A 55 5.44 -9.03 4.69
N TYR A 56 4.71 -9.98 5.25
CA TYR A 56 3.68 -10.75 4.51
C TYR A 56 2.52 -9.89 3.99
N VAL A 57 2.31 -8.70 4.55
CA VAL A 57 1.39 -7.67 4.07
C VAL A 57 1.80 -6.30 4.62
N ASN A 58 1.28 -5.22 4.03
CA ASN A 58 1.40 -3.88 4.62
C ASN A 58 0.62 -3.80 5.96
N GLY A 59 1.15 -3.05 6.92
CA GLY A 59 0.60 -2.92 8.27
C GLY A 59 -0.68 -2.11 8.43
N ALA A 60 -1.16 -1.45 7.37
CA ALA A 60 -2.24 -0.47 7.47
C ALA A 60 -3.59 -1.17 7.66
N PHE A 61 -4.10 -1.11 8.89
CA PHE A 61 -5.39 -1.71 9.25
C PHE A 61 -6.58 -1.06 8.54
N TRP A 62 -6.40 0.14 8.00
CA TRP A 62 -7.40 0.84 7.18
C TRP A 62 -7.40 0.41 5.70
N HIS A 63 -6.49 -0.46 5.27
CA HIS A 63 -6.49 -0.99 3.91
C HIS A 63 -7.42 -2.19 3.76
N LEU A 64 -7.86 -2.44 2.52
CA LEU A 64 -8.66 -3.61 2.14
C LEU A 64 -7.94 -4.96 2.40
N THR A 65 -6.65 -4.92 2.72
CA THR A 65 -5.84 -6.10 3.03
C THR A 65 -5.77 -6.43 4.52
N PHE A 66 -6.47 -5.69 5.40
CA PHE A 66 -6.35 -5.89 6.86
C PHE A 66 -6.71 -7.32 7.31
N GLN A 67 -7.61 -7.99 6.59
CA GLN A 67 -7.94 -9.38 6.89
C GLN A 67 -6.73 -10.33 6.81
N LEU A 68 -5.73 -10.03 5.97
CA LEU A 68 -4.51 -10.83 5.92
C LEU A 68 -3.68 -10.70 7.20
N ILE A 69 -3.76 -9.54 7.89
CA ILE A 69 -3.14 -9.36 9.21
C ILE A 69 -3.87 -10.22 10.24
N LEU A 70 -5.20 -10.13 10.30
CA LEU A 70 -6.02 -10.89 11.27
C LEU A 70 -5.78 -12.40 11.19
N ASN A 71 -5.59 -12.94 9.98
CA ASN A 71 -5.27 -14.36 9.76
C ASN A 71 -3.91 -14.80 10.35
N GLN A 72 -3.01 -13.87 10.65
CA GLN A 72 -1.67 -14.15 11.17
C GLN A 72 -1.52 -13.79 12.65
N LEU A 73 -2.46 -13.04 13.22
CA LEU A 73 -2.39 -12.68 14.63
C LEU A 73 -2.60 -13.91 15.52
N ALA A 74 -1.81 -13.98 16.58
CA ALA A 74 -1.91 -15.01 17.61
C ALA A 74 -1.94 -14.36 19.00
N PRO A 75 -2.64 -14.96 19.99
CA PRO A 75 -2.57 -14.50 21.38
C PRO A 75 -1.13 -14.44 21.87
N ALA A 76 -0.76 -13.36 22.56
CA ALA A 76 0.58 -13.21 23.15
C ALA A 76 0.81 -14.12 24.36
N GLN A 77 -0.27 -14.60 24.99
CA GLN A 77 -0.27 -15.51 26.13
C GLN A 77 -1.28 -16.62 25.83
N GLY A 78 -0.85 -17.87 26.02
CA GLY A 78 -1.66 -19.08 25.87
C GLY A 78 -1.95 -19.75 27.20
#